data_AF-A0A0C1ET35-F1
#
_entry.id   AF-A0A0C1ET35-F1
#
_cell.length_a   1.000
_cell.length_b   1.000
_cell.length_c   1.000
_cell.angle_alpha   90.00
_cell.angle_beta   90.00
_cell.angle_gamma   90.00
#
_symmetry.space_group_name_H-M   'P 1'
#
loop_
_entity.id
_entity.type
_entity.pdbx_description
1 polymer ?
#
loop_
_entity_poly.entity_id
_entity_poly.type
_entity_poly.pdbx_seq_one_letter_code
_entity_poly.pdbx_strand_id
1 'polypeptide(L)'
;MGGMFHGGTALGGFANNRVKSIMTRSGHKVVFTEDESIVITDKSGNEIHLDTTGRNINITAPETMTLNCKNMNINVGENMTTNVGMNASEMIGMNNSQTVGMNATQSIGAMKLTSVMGDASMFITGKLTEMIEGDVHSETKQGKTTVNSDKGIETSSNASITRHAQEEVQHNSGEKSKNF
;
A
#
# COMPACT_ATOMS: atom_id res chain seq x y z
N MET A 1 -4.38 -49.10 3.92
CA MET A 1 -3.12 -49.76 3.54
C MET A 1 -2.23 -48.73 2.87
N GLY A 2 -1.23 -48.18 3.57
CA GLY A 2 -0.22 -47.28 2.98
C GLY A 2 1.00 -48.11 2.57
N GLY A 3 1.46 -47.97 1.33
CA GLY A 3 2.68 -48.64 0.85
C GLY A 3 3.91 -47.78 1.13
N MET A 4 4.92 -48.37 1.78
CA MET A 4 6.22 -47.73 1.99
C MET A 4 7.08 -47.97 0.75
N PHE A 5 7.41 -46.91 0.02
CA PHE A 5 8.19 -46.98 -1.21
C PHE A 5 9.69 -46.85 -0.91
N HIS A 6 10.51 -47.81 -1.35
CA HIS A 6 11.97 -47.74 -1.30
C HIS A 6 12.57 -48.02 -2.69
N GLY A 7 13.83 -47.61 -2.91
CA GLY A 7 14.48 -47.50 -4.22
C GLY A 7 14.58 -48.76 -5.10
N GLY A 8 14.11 -49.92 -4.62
CA GLY A 8 14.04 -51.15 -5.41
C GLY A 8 12.66 -51.46 -6.00
N THR A 9 11.58 -50.81 -5.55
CA THR A 9 10.20 -51.26 -5.87
C THR A 9 9.20 -50.15 -6.23
N ALA A 10 9.56 -48.87 -6.20
CA ALA A 10 8.64 -47.81 -6.64
C ALA A 10 9.30 -46.45 -6.95
N LEU A 11 8.62 -45.67 -7.80
CA LEU A 11 8.99 -44.33 -8.27
C LEU A 11 9.25 -43.29 -7.16
N GLY A 12 8.85 -43.55 -5.90
CA GLY A 12 8.92 -42.58 -4.81
C GLY A 12 10.28 -42.39 -4.13
N GLY A 13 11.20 -43.35 -4.26
CA GLY A 13 12.54 -43.29 -3.65
C GLY A 13 13.63 -42.69 -4.55
N PHE A 14 13.40 -42.65 -5.88
CA PHE A 14 14.37 -42.24 -6.90
C PHE A 14 15.78 -42.85 -6.73
N ALA A 15 16.76 -42.42 -7.54
CA ALA A 15 18.12 -42.94 -7.44
C ALA A 15 18.72 -42.62 -6.04
N ASN A 16 19.36 -43.61 -5.42
CA ASN A 16 20.05 -43.50 -4.12
C ASN A 16 19.17 -43.12 -2.93
N ASN A 17 17.84 -43.27 -3.01
CA ASN A 17 16.92 -42.87 -1.93
C ASN A 17 17.09 -41.39 -1.53
N ARG A 18 17.52 -40.51 -2.45
CA ARG A 18 17.77 -39.07 -2.17
C ARG A 18 16.49 -38.23 -2.14
N VAL A 19 15.37 -38.79 -2.58
CA VAL A 19 14.07 -38.14 -2.58
C VAL A 19 13.10 -39.08 -1.90
N LYS A 20 12.33 -38.55 -0.95
CA LYS A 20 11.26 -39.28 -0.27
C LYS A 20 9.97 -38.53 -0.56
N SER A 21 8.96 -39.23 -1.05
CA SER A 21 7.72 -38.57 -1.45
C SER A 21 6.49 -39.41 -1.16
N ILE A 22 5.38 -38.71 -0.90
CA ILE A 22 4.03 -39.27 -0.90
C ILE A 22 3.37 -38.73 -2.16
N MET A 23 3.01 -39.62 -3.08
CA MET A 23 2.38 -39.23 -4.35
C MET A 23 1.11 -40.02 -4.63
N THR A 24 0.07 -39.35 -5.14
CA THR A 24 -1.11 -40.03 -5.67
C THR A 24 -0.89 -40.43 -7.13
N ARG A 25 -1.66 -41.41 -7.64
CA ARG A 25 -1.66 -41.75 -9.07
C ARG A 25 -2.10 -40.59 -9.96
N SER A 26 -2.90 -39.66 -9.41
CA SER A 26 -3.36 -38.46 -10.10
C SER A 26 -2.34 -37.32 -10.14
N GLY A 27 -1.18 -37.46 -9.47
CA GLY A 27 -0.06 -36.53 -9.59
C GLY A 27 0.09 -35.49 -8.47
N HIS A 28 -0.68 -35.57 -7.38
CA HIS A 28 -0.45 -34.74 -6.18
C HIS A 28 0.72 -35.29 -5.38
N LYS A 29 1.57 -34.41 -4.82
CA LYS A 29 2.82 -34.82 -4.17
C LYS A 29 3.12 -34.00 -2.92
N VAL A 30 3.71 -34.67 -1.94
CA VAL A 30 4.55 -34.07 -0.89
C VAL A 30 5.93 -34.69 -1.05
N VAL A 31 6.96 -33.87 -1.27
CA VAL A 31 8.32 -34.29 -1.60
C VAL A 31 9.31 -33.70 -0.62
N PHE A 32 10.19 -34.55 -0.09
CA PHE A 32 11.35 -34.20 0.73
C PHE A 32 12.61 -34.59 -0.03
N THR A 33 13.56 -33.67 -0.15
CA THR A 33 14.78 -33.90 -0.92
C THR A 33 16.03 -33.73 -0.05
N GLU A 34 17.10 -34.46 -0.39
CA GLU A 34 18.40 -34.35 0.32
C GLU A 34 19.17 -33.04 0.01
N ASP A 35 18.77 -32.28 -1.01
CA ASP A 35 19.16 -30.87 -1.21
C ASP A 35 18.29 -29.90 -0.38
N GLU A 36 17.68 -30.41 0.69
CA GLU A 36 17.01 -29.67 1.77
C GLU A 36 15.76 -28.88 1.35
N SER A 37 14.97 -29.35 0.38
CA SER A 37 13.68 -28.73 0.06
C SER A 37 12.48 -29.57 0.48
N ILE A 38 11.36 -28.89 0.76
CA ILE A 38 10.05 -29.51 0.94
C ILE A 38 9.09 -28.90 -0.07
N VAL A 39 8.46 -29.74 -0.89
CA VAL A 39 7.51 -29.32 -1.92
C VAL A 39 6.16 -29.99 -1.69
N ILE A 40 5.10 -29.19 -1.63
CA ILE A 40 3.71 -29.65 -1.66
C ILE A 40 3.10 -29.13 -2.96
N THR A 41 2.67 -30.04 -3.84
CA THR A 41 2.19 -29.66 -5.17
C THR A 41 1.00 -30.51 -5.62
N ASP A 42 0.13 -29.91 -6.42
CA ASP A 42 -0.91 -30.63 -7.14
C ASP A 42 -0.61 -30.72 -8.64
N LYS A 43 -1.40 -31.52 -9.37
CA LYS A 43 -1.25 -31.65 -10.82
C LYS A 43 -1.62 -30.39 -11.61
N SER A 44 -2.21 -29.39 -10.95
CA SER A 44 -2.80 -28.19 -11.56
C SER A 44 -1.91 -26.95 -11.40
N GLY A 45 -0.76 -27.08 -10.73
CA GLY A 45 0.23 -26.00 -10.58
C GLY A 45 0.10 -25.20 -9.28
N ASN A 46 -0.71 -25.64 -8.32
CA ASN A 46 -0.64 -25.11 -6.96
C ASN A 46 0.61 -25.66 -6.28
N GLU A 47 1.41 -24.79 -5.65
CA GLU A 47 2.68 -25.19 -5.03
C GLU A 47 2.97 -24.42 -3.75
N ILE A 48 3.48 -25.13 -2.75
CA ILE A 48 4.19 -24.58 -1.60
C ILE A 48 5.59 -25.18 -1.62
N HIS A 49 6.61 -24.33 -1.73
CA HIS A 49 8.01 -24.73 -1.79
C HIS A 49 8.79 -24.06 -0.67
N LEU A 50 9.37 -24.86 0.23
CA LEU A 50 10.29 -24.45 1.27
C LEU A 50 11.71 -24.78 0.79
N ASP A 51 12.49 -23.75 0.48
CA ASP A 51 13.87 -23.86 0.02
C ASP A 51 14.83 -23.55 1.17
N THR A 52 15.50 -24.57 1.70
CA THR A 52 16.44 -24.38 2.82
C THR A 52 17.74 -23.70 2.38
N THR A 53 18.24 -24.01 1.17
CA THR A 53 19.52 -23.46 0.68
C THR A 53 19.39 -21.95 0.47
N GLY A 54 18.31 -21.51 -0.16
CA GLY A 54 18.00 -20.08 -0.34
C GLY A 54 17.32 -19.43 0.86
N ARG A 55 16.83 -20.24 1.81
CA ARG A 55 16.04 -19.81 2.99
C ARG A 55 14.74 -19.10 2.59
N ASN A 56 14.11 -19.56 1.51
CA ASN A 56 12.92 -18.96 0.93
C ASN A 56 11.68 -19.84 1.11
N ILE A 57 10.51 -19.20 1.08
CA ILE A 57 9.23 -19.89 0.91
C ILE A 57 8.52 -19.26 -0.28
N ASN A 58 8.12 -20.08 -1.24
CA ASN A 58 7.31 -19.68 -2.38
C ASN A 58 5.94 -20.37 -2.30
N ILE A 59 4.88 -19.58 -2.44
CA ILE A 59 3.50 -20.07 -2.48
C ILE A 59 2.89 -19.57 -3.77
N THR A 60 2.45 -20.51 -4.62
CA THR A 60 1.95 -20.22 -5.97
C THR A 60 0.57 -20.84 -6.14
N ALA A 61 -0.35 -20.06 -6.70
CA ALA A 61 -1.67 -20.50 -7.12
C ALA A 61 -2.00 -19.88 -8.50
N PRO A 62 -2.44 -20.66 -9.51
CA PRO A 62 -2.77 -20.12 -10.83
C PRO A 62 -3.98 -19.18 -10.86
N GLU A 63 -4.89 -19.27 -9.89
CA GLU A 63 -6.12 -18.48 -9.86
C GLU A 63 -6.22 -17.58 -8.62
N THR A 64 -6.55 -18.15 -7.44
CA THR A 64 -6.88 -17.39 -6.23
C THR A 64 -6.17 -17.96 -5.00
N MET A 65 -5.63 -17.07 -4.17
CA MET A 65 -5.12 -17.37 -2.83
C MET A 65 -5.91 -16.58 -1.79
N THR A 66 -6.39 -17.26 -0.74
CA THR A 66 -7.20 -16.63 0.33
C THR A 66 -6.61 -16.97 1.70
N LEU A 67 -6.42 -15.95 2.54
CA LEU A 67 -5.91 -16.08 3.91
C LEU A 67 -6.98 -15.61 4.90
N ASN A 68 -7.58 -16.53 5.65
CA ASN A 68 -8.62 -16.23 6.65
C ASN A 68 -8.07 -16.46 8.06
N CYS A 69 -8.15 -15.45 8.93
CA CYS A 69 -7.67 -15.55 10.30
C CYS A 69 -8.34 -14.51 11.21
N LYS A 70 -8.31 -14.74 12.53
CA LYS A 70 -8.74 -13.76 13.53
C LYS A 70 -7.77 -12.58 13.65
N ASN A 71 -6.47 -12.85 13.59
CA ASN A 71 -5.39 -11.87 13.65
C ASN A 71 -4.32 -12.24 12.61
N MET A 72 -3.76 -11.26 11.91
CA MET A 72 -2.65 -11.42 10.97
C MET A 72 -1.53 -10.45 11.36
N ASN A 73 -0.28 -10.93 11.39
CA ASN A 73 0.90 -10.09 11.55
C ASN A 73 1.86 -10.35 10.40
N ILE A 74 2.38 -9.30 9.78
CA ILE A 74 3.38 -9.39 8.71
C ILE A 74 4.57 -8.51 9.13
N ASN A 75 5.68 -9.14 9.51
CA ASN A 75 6.90 -8.46 9.94
C ASN A 75 7.99 -8.71 8.90
N VAL A 76 8.50 -7.63 8.30
CA VAL A 76 9.52 -7.69 7.23
C VAL A 76 10.70 -6.84 7.64
N GLY A 77 11.91 -7.44 7.67
CA GLY A 77 13.12 -6.78 8.16
C GLY A 77 13.78 -5.84 7.15
N GLU A 78 13.56 -6.06 5.86
CA GLU A 78 14.20 -5.29 4.78
C GLU A 78 13.14 -4.62 3.89
N ASN A 79 12.60 -5.35 2.91
CA ASN A 79 11.76 -4.78 1.86
C ASN A 79 10.46 -5.55 1.70
N MET A 80 9.34 -4.83 1.59
CA MET A 80 8.05 -5.36 1.17
C MET A 80 7.68 -4.75 -0.19
N THR A 81 7.23 -5.57 -1.13
CA THR A 81 6.78 -5.12 -2.46
C THR A 81 5.46 -5.78 -2.81
N THR A 82 4.49 -4.98 -3.25
CA THR A 82 3.16 -5.44 -3.65
C THR A 82 2.88 -4.95 -5.07
N ASN A 83 2.69 -5.87 -6.00
CA ASN A 83 2.34 -5.57 -7.39
C ASN A 83 0.95 -6.09 -7.70
N VAL A 84 0.07 -5.23 -8.21
CA VAL A 84 -1.32 -5.58 -8.54
C VAL A 84 -1.61 -5.14 -9.97
N GLY A 85 -2.04 -6.08 -10.82
CA GLY A 85 -2.21 -5.83 -12.26
C GLY A 85 -3.50 -5.11 -12.65
N MET A 86 -4.53 -5.15 -11.81
CA MET A 86 -5.83 -4.50 -12.09
C MET A 86 -6.26 -3.58 -10.94
N ASN A 87 -6.80 -4.16 -9.86
CA ASN A 87 -7.43 -3.40 -8.78
C ASN A 87 -6.94 -3.86 -7.42
N ALA A 88 -6.59 -2.90 -6.56
CA ALA A 88 -6.37 -3.12 -5.13
C ALA A 88 -7.50 -2.43 -4.35
N SER A 89 -8.07 -3.12 -3.37
CA SER A 89 -9.10 -2.59 -2.48
C SER A 89 -8.76 -2.94 -1.04
N GLU A 90 -8.80 -1.95 -0.15
CA GLU A 90 -8.52 -2.10 1.27
C GLU A 90 -9.72 -1.58 2.06
N MET A 91 -10.29 -2.42 2.92
CA MET A 91 -11.41 -2.07 3.78
C MET A 91 -11.02 -2.29 5.24
N ILE A 92 -11.04 -1.23 6.03
CA ILE A 92 -10.68 -1.23 7.45
C ILE A 92 -11.90 -0.79 8.25
N GLY A 93 -12.39 -1.67 9.12
CA GLY A 93 -13.65 -1.44 9.84
C GLY A 93 -13.58 -0.44 11.00
N MET A 94 -12.37 -0.16 11.53
CA MET A 94 -12.18 0.78 12.64
C MET A 94 -11.08 1.80 12.33
N ASN A 95 -9.81 1.45 12.57
CA ASN A 95 -8.70 2.41 12.54
C ASN A 95 -7.61 1.96 11.57
N ASN A 96 -7.09 2.91 10.77
CA ASN A 96 -5.87 2.75 10.00
C ASN A 96 -4.80 3.70 10.56
N SER A 97 -3.62 3.18 10.91
CA SER A 97 -2.49 3.98 11.38
C SER A 97 -1.26 3.65 10.56
N GLN A 98 -0.69 4.66 9.92
CA GLN A 98 0.50 4.53 9.10
C GLN A 98 1.57 5.51 9.60
N THR A 99 2.75 4.98 9.91
CA THR A 99 3.92 5.79 10.26
C THR A 99 5.03 5.50 9.26
N VAL A 100 5.59 6.54 8.65
CA VAL A 100 6.68 6.45 7.69
C VAL A 100 7.87 7.23 8.22
N GLY A 101 9.00 6.56 8.42
CA GLY A 101 10.16 7.17 9.08
C GLY A 101 10.92 8.21 8.26
N MET A 102 10.76 8.21 6.93
CA MET A 102 11.49 9.12 6.05
C MET A 102 10.59 9.77 4.99
N ASN A 103 10.24 9.06 3.92
CA ASN A 103 9.51 9.62 2.79
C ASN A 103 8.29 8.77 2.42
N ALA A 104 7.16 9.42 2.21
CA ALA A 104 5.98 8.83 1.58
C ALA A 104 5.72 9.54 0.25
N THR A 105 5.62 8.77 -0.84
CA THR A 105 5.35 9.30 -2.18
C THR A 105 4.12 8.61 -2.75
N GLN A 106 3.18 9.41 -3.27
CA GLN A 106 1.96 8.92 -3.91
C GLN A 106 1.83 9.60 -5.27
N SER A 107 1.71 8.81 -6.34
CA SER A 107 1.45 9.30 -7.69
C SER A 107 0.13 8.70 -8.18
N ILE A 108 -0.81 9.55 -8.59
CA ILE A 108 -2.12 9.15 -9.09
C ILE A 108 -2.27 9.68 -10.51
N GLY A 109 -2.53 8.78 -11.46
CA GLY A 109 -2.58 9.14 -12.88
C GLY A 109 -3.85 9.88 -13.33
N ALA A 110 -4.95 9.79 -12.57
CA ALA A 110 -6.24 10.39 -12.95
C ALA A 110 -6.87 11.22 -11.82
N MET A 111 -7.45 10.57 -10.80
CA MET A 111 -8.20 11.25 -9.75
C MET A 111 -7.88 10.69 -8.37
N LYS A 112 -7.62 11.60 -7.43
CA LYS A 112 -7.59 11.31 -5.99
C LYS A 112 -8.80 11.96 -5.33
N LEU A 113 -9.71 11.16 -4.80
CA LEU A 113 -10.82 11.62 -3.98
C LEU A 113 -10.51 11.37 -2.50
N THR A 114 -10.72 12.37 -1.65
CA THR A 114 -10.57 12.25 -0.20
C THR A 114 -11.81 12.86 0.45
N SER A 115 -12.57 12.05 1.17
CA SER A 115 -13.77 12.47 1.89
C SER A 115 -13.59 12.22 3.38
N VAL A 116 -13.78 13.25 4.19
CA VAL A 116 -13.61 13.20 5.65
C VAL A 116 -14.88 13.76 6.27
N MET A 117 -15.57 12.95 7.07
CA MET A 117 -16.81 13.36 7.75
C MET A 117 -16.56 14.06 9.10
N GLY A 118 -15.41 13.80 9.70
CA GLY A 118 -14.93 14.46 10.91
C GLY A 118 -13.89 15.53 10.57
N ASP A 119 -12.84 15.61 11.40
CA ASP A 119 -11.79 16.60 11.24
C ASP A 119 -10.65 16.11 10.32
N ALA A 120 -10.16 17.02 9.48
CA ALA A 120 -8.91 16.85 8.75
C ALA A 120 -7.88 17.85 9.27
N SER A 121 -6.69 17.38 9.65
CA SER A 121 -5.60 18.21 10.15
C SER A 121 -4.31 17.91 9.40
N MET A 122 -3.54 18.97 9.08
CA MET A 122 -2.26 18.86 8.39
C MET A 122 -1.23 19.73 9.11
N PHE A 123 -0.15 19.12 9.59
CA PHE A 123 0.94 19.80 10.30
C PHE A 123 2.21 19.74 9.46
N ILE A 124 2.71 20.91 9.05
CA ILE A 124 3.83 21.02 8.11
C ILE A 124 4.89 21.90 8.74
N THR A 125 5.97 21.29 9.23
CA THR A 125 7.12 22.04 9.77
C THR A 125 7.98 22.63 8.64
N GLY A 126 8.01 21.94 7.50
CA GLY A 126 8.75 22.36 6.31
C GLY A 126 7.95 23.28 5.39
N LYS A 127 8.23 23.20 4.09
CA LYS A 127 7.54 23.96 3.05
C LYS A 127 6.34 23.17 2.51
N LEU A 128 5.18 23.83 2.40
CA LEU A 128 4.08 23.39 1.53
C LEU A 128 4.23 24.03 0.14
N THR A 129 4.00 23.27 -0.92
CA THR A 129 3.90 23.80 -2.28
C THR A 129 2.71 23.13 -2.95
N GLU A 130 1.78 23.95 -3.41
CA GLU A 130 0.58 23.52 -4.11
C GLU A 130 0.59 24.17 -5.49
N MET A 131 0.50 23.35 -6.54
CA MET A 131 0.42 23.79 -7.92
C MET A 131 -0.83 23.18 -8.52
N ILE A 132 -1.74 24.02 -8.98
CA ILE A 132 -3.06 23.61 -9.43
C ILE A 132 -3.28 24.31 -10.77
N GLU A 133 -3.31 23.52 -11.84
CA GLU A 133 -3.53 24.03 -13.21
C GLU A 133 -5.01 24.30 -13.47
N GLY A 134 -5.89 23.56 -12.81
CA GLY A 134 -7.34 23.73 -12.87
C GLY A 134 -7.88 24.68 -11.80
N ASP A 135 -9.19 24.57 -11.55
CA ASP A 135 -9.87 25.43 -10.59
C ASP A 135 -9.67 24.98 -9.15
N VAL A 136 -9.63 25.96 -8.24
CA VAL A 136 -9.72 25.74 -6.80
C VAL A 136 -11.04 26.31 -6.30
N HIS A 137 -11.84 25.47 -5.64
CA HIS A 137 -13.02 25.91 -4.91
C HIS A 137 -12.83 25.59 -3.42
N SER A 138 -12.88 26.63 -2.58
CA SER A 138 -12.77 26.51 -1.13
C SER A 138 -13.94 27.24 -0.48
N GLU A 139 -14.82 26.49 0.16
CA GLU A 139 -15.96 27.03 0.91
C GLU A 139 -15.77 26.79 2.41
N THR A 140 -16.14 27.76 3.24
CA THR A 140 -16.13 27.61 4.69
C THR A 140 -17.38 28.26 5.26
N LYS A 141 -18.19 27.48 5.98
CA LYS A 141 -19.53 27.92 6.42
C LYS A 141 -19.54 28.80 7.67
N GLN A 142 -18.52 28.69 8.53
CA GLN A 142 -18.45 29.44 9.78
C GLN A 142 -17.42 30.57 9.69
N GLY A 143 -16.14 30.23 9.47
CA GLY A 143 -15.10 31.23 9.30
C GLY A 143 -13.76 30.61 8.89
N LYS A 144 -12.93 31.40 8.21
CA LYS A 144 -11.58 31.02 7.80
C LYS A 144 -10.60 32.04 8.35
N THR A 145 -9.68 31.60 9.20
CA THR A 145 -8.57 32.42 9.68
C THR A 145 -7.31 32.05 8.94
N THR A 146 -6.61 33.02 8.39
CA THR A 146 -5.29 32.83 7.76
C THR A 146 -4.30 33.73 8.49
N VAL A 147 -3.24 33.14 9.03
CA VAL A 147 -2.18 33.87 9.74
C VAL A 147 -0.86 33.55 9.04
N ASN A 148 -0.11 34.58 8.70
CA ASN A 148 1.18 34.48 8.03
C ASN A 148 2.24 35.20 8.87
N SER A 149 3.50 34.76 8.73
CA SER A 149 4.65 35.42 9.34
C SER A 149 5.11 36.63 8.51
N ASP A 150 6.31 37.13 8.80
CA ASP A 150 6.88 38.40 8.32
C ASP A 150 6.88 38.63 6.80
N LYS A 151 6.74 37.57 5.99
CA LYS A 151 6.79 37.67 4.52
C LYS A 151 5.46 38.05 3.86
N GLY A 152 4.40 38.25 4.63
CA GLY A 152 3.09 38.72 4.13
C GLY A 152 2.34 37.71 3.27
N ILE A 153 1.34 38.21 2.54
CA ILE A 153 0.48 37.46 1.61
C ILE A 153 0.44 38.22 0.29
N GLU A 154 0.71 37.55 -0.83
CA GLU A 154 0.52 38.09 -2.16
C GLU A 154 -0.76 37.52 -2.79
N THR A 155 -1.59 38.37 -3.39
CA THR A 155 -2.75 37.96 -4.16
C THR A 155 -2.77 38.76 -5.44
N SER A 156 -2.70 38.06 -6.58
CA SER A 156 -2.65 38.67 -7.90
C SER A 156 -3.67 37.99 -8.82
N SER A 157 -4.28 38.77 -9.71
CA SER A 157 -5.24 38.30 -10.70
C SER A 157 -5.09 39.17 -11.95
N ASN A 158 -5.08 38.54 -13.13
CA ASN A 158 -5.05 39.26 -14.40
C ASN A 158 -6.40 39.94 -14.74
N ALA A 159 -7.49 39.52 -14.09
CA ALA A 159 -8.83 40.06 -14.33
C ALA A 159 -9.27 40.94 -13.16
N SER A 160 -9.86 40.37 -12.13
CA SER A 160 -10.31 41.09 -10.94
C SER A 160 -10.08 40.29 -9.67
N ILE A 161 -10.03 41.00 -8.55
CA ILE A 161 -10.10 40.46 -7.20
C ILE A 161 -11.34 41.07 -6.56
N THR A 162 -12.32 40.24 -6.23
CA THR A 162 -13.59 40.68 -5.64
C THR A 162 -13.64 40.26 -4.18
N ARG A 163 -13.95 41.21 -3.29
CA ARG A 163 -14.18 40.97 -1.86
C ARG A 163 -15.55 41.52 -1.49
N HIS A 164 -16.40 40.67 -0.94
CA HIS A 164 -17.72 41.04 -0.44
C HIS A 164 -17.78 40.77 1.06
N ALA A 165 -18.26 41.74 1.83
CA ALA A 165 -18.59 41.57 3.24
C ALA A 165 -19.95 42.24 3.50
N GLN A 166 -20.77 41.64 4.39
CA GLN A 166 -22.05 42.23 4.79
C GLN A 166 -21.87 43.35 5.82
N GLU A 167 -20.84 43.26 6.65
CA GLU A 167 -20.57 44.21 7.72
C GLU A 167 -19.41 45.14 7.34
N GLU A 168 -18.16 44.67 7.43
CA GLU A 168 -16.99 45.52 7.23
C GLU A 168 -15.84 44.79 6.52
N VAL A 169 -15.07 45.53 5.73
CA VAL A 169 -13.73 45.15 5.26
C VAL A 169 -12.73 46.16 5.83
N GLN A 170 -11.79 45.71 6.66
CA GLN A 170 -10.74 46.55 7.23
C GLN A 170 -9.40 46.32 6.54
N HIS A 171 -8.71 47.41 6.18
CA HIS A 171 -7.35 47.41 5.66
C HIS A 171 -6.46 48.30 6.52
N ASN A 172 -5.82 47.69 7.53
CA ASN A 172 -4.98 48.40 8.48
C ASN A 172 -3.50 48.22 8.11
N SER A 173 -2.75 49.33 8.05
CA SER A 173 -1.32 49.33 7.72
C SER A 173 -0.60 50.40 8.54
N GLY A 174 0.63 50.11 8.99
CA GLY A 174 1.50 51.10 9.65
C GLY A 174 2.04 52.15 8.68
N GLU A 175 2.01 51.88 7.38
CA GLU A 175 2.39 52.80 6.31
C GLU A 175 1.19 53.10 5.39
N LYS A 176 1.31 54.16 4.57
CA LYS A 176 0.24 54.53 3.62
C LYS A 176 0.05 53.45 2.56
N SER A 177 -1.18 52.97 2.41
CA SER A 177 -1.59 52.10 1.30
C SER A 177 -1.36 52.79 -0.04
N LYS A 178 -0.76 52.08 -0.99
CA LYS A 178 -0.61 52.54 -2.37
C LYS A 178 -1.76 51.98 -3.20
N ASN A 179 -2.63 52.86 -3.67
CA ASN A 179 -3.64 52.55 -4.66
C ASN A 179 -3.24 53.29 -5.95
N PHE A 180 -3.05 52.54 -7.03
CA PHE A 180 -2.71 53.07 -8.35
C PHE A 180 -3.88 52.85 -9.30
#